data_AF-A0A661VUG1-F1
#
_entry.id   AF-A0A661VUG1-F1
#
_cell.length_a   1.000
_cell.length_b   1.000
_cell.length_c   1.000
_cell.angle_alpha   90.00
_cell.angle_beta   90.00
_cell.angle_gamma   90.00
#
_symmetry.space_group_name_H-M   'P 1'
#
loop_
_entity.id
_entity.type
_entity.pdbx_description
1 polymer ?
#
loop_
_entity_poly.entity_id
_entity_poly.type
_entity_poly.pdbx_seq_one_letter_code
_entity_poly.pdbx_strand_id
1 'polypeptide(L)'
;MRDAPDVQFILDDARKHGYPPGQQRAFVMAKVLEEARVVIVGSEHPEVVAACKMTPAATMEEALEMAASELGPELDVLIVPHALLTLPVVQSV
;
A
#
# COMPACT_ATOMS: atom_id res chain seq x y z
N MET A 1 -11.64 1.62 -5.27
CA MET A 1 -10.40 2.39 -5.00
C MET A 1 -10.54 3.83 -5.46
N ARG A 2 -10.57 4.12 -6.77
CA ARG A 2 -10.62 5.49 -7.30
C ARG A 2 -11.78 6.34 -6.74
N ASP A 3 -13.00 5.82 -6.86
CA ASP A 3 -14.21 6.60 -6.58
C ASP A 3 -14.60 6.64 -5.09
N ALA A 4 -13.93 5.83 -4.27
CA ALA A 4 -14.13 5.88 -2.82
C ALA A 4 -13.44 7.13 -2.25
N PRO A 5 -14.01 7.82 -1.25
CA PRO A 5 -13.39 9.00 -0.66
C PRO A 5 -12.07 8.66 0.04
N ASP A 6 -12.04 7.61 0.85
CA ASP A 6 -10.89 7.14 1.61
C ASP A 6 -10.87 5.60 1.66
N VAL A 7 -9.85 5.02 2.32
CA VAL A 7 -9.75 3.56 2.49
C VAL A 7 -10.77 3.04 3.50
N GLN A 8 -11.15 3.85 4.49
CA GLN A 8 -12.09 3.47 5.53
C GLN A 8 -13.48 3.20 4.97
N PHE A 9 -13.95 4.04 4.05
CA PHE A 9 -15.19 3.87 3.33
C PHE A 9 -15.25 2.51 2.61
N ILE A 10 -14.14 2.11 1.96
CA ILE A 10 -14.06 0.81 1.26
C ILE A 10 -14.23 -0.35 2.24
N LEU A 11 -13.58 -0.26 3.41
CA LEU A 11 -13.64 -1.30 4.43
C LEU A 11 -15.01 -1.39 5.07
N ASP A 12 -15.61 -0.26 5.42
CA ASP A 12 -16.91 -0.21 6.10
C ASP A 12 -18.06 -0.60 5.17
N ASP A 13 -18.02 -0.17 3.91
CA ASP A 13 -18.98 -0.59 2.90
C ASP A 13 -18.91 -2.11 2.67
N ALA A 14 -17.70 -2.65 2.52
CA ALA A 14 -17.49 -4.08 2.34
C ALA A 14 -17.90 -4.92 3.58
N ARG A 15 -17.68 -4.40 4.80
CA ARG A 15 -18.12 -5.06 6.04
C ARG A 15 -19.66 -5.09 6.15
N LYS A 16 -20.33 -4.03 5.69
CA LYS A 16 -21.78 -3.89 5.80
C LYS A 16 -22.56 -4.60 4.69
N HIS A 17 -22.06 -4.53 3.46
CA HIS A 17 -22.78 -4.98 2.26
C HIS A 17 -22.12 -6.18 1.57
N GLY A 18 -20.94 -6.61 2.04
CA GLY A 18 -20.07 -7.51 1.29
C GLY A 18 -19.39 -6.79 0.14
N TYR A 19 -18.52 -7.49 -0.61
CA TYR A 19 -17.90 -6.95 -1.81
C TYR A 19 -18.33 -7.74 -3.05
N PRO A 20 -18.72 -7.05 -4.15
CA PRO A 20 -19.03 -7.69 -5.42
C PRO A 20 -17.83 -8.43 -6.06
N PRO A 21 -18.07 -9.35 -7.00
CA PRO A 21 -17.03 -9.96 -7.80
C PRO A 21 -16.11 -8.90 -8.45
N GLY A 22 -14.79 -9.09 -8.34
CA GLY A 22 -13.79 -8.16 -8.86
C GLY A 22 -13.29 -7.11 -7.85
N GLN A 23 -14.03 -6.84 -6.77
CA GLN A 23 -13.63 -5.85 -5.76
C GLN A 23 -12.72 -6.41 -4.65
N GLN A 24 -12.53 -7.74 -4.60
CA GLN A 24 -11.69 -8.41 -3.60
C GLN A 24 -10.28 -7.83 -3.49
N ARG A 25 -9.64 -7.46 -4.62
CA ARG A 25 -8.30 -6.87 -4.63
C ARG A 25 -8.29 -5.47 -4.01
N ALA A 26 -9.35 -4.69 -4.26
CA ALA A 26 -9.49 -3.36 -3.67
C ALA A 26 -9.68 -3.44 -2.16
N PHE A 27 -10.46 -4.41 -1.68
CA PHE A 27 -10.63 -4.64 -0.24
C PHE A 27 -9.31 -5.04 0.44
N VAL A 28 -8.57 -5.99 -0.13
CA VAL A 28 -7.26 -6.40 0.41
C VAL A 28 -6.29 -5.22 0.44
N MET A 29 -6.23 -4.42 -0.63
CA MET A 29 -5.37 -3.23 -0.65
C MET A 29 -5.82 -2.17 0.37
N ALA A 30 -7.13 -1.97 0.55
CA ALA A 30 -7.64 -1.05 1.57
C ALA A 30 -7.21 -1.48 2.98
N LYS A 31 -7.20 -2.79 3.28
CA LYS A 31 -6.68 -3.31 4.54
C LYS A 31 -5.18 -3.08 4.73
N VAL A 32 -4.39 -3.16 3.66
CA VAL A 32 -2.95 -2.83 3.74
C VAL A 32 -2.78 -1.35 4.01
N LEU A 33 -3.54 -0.50 3.32
CA LEU A 33 -3.48 0.95 3.45
C LEU A 33 -4.05 1.49 4.78
N GLU A 34 -4.85 0.69 5.49
CA GLU A 34 -5.29 0.97 6.87
C GLU A 34 -4.10 0.97 7.85
N GLU A 35 -3.11 0.09 7.61
CA GLU A 35 -1.98 -0.15 8.51
C GLU A 35 -0.65 0.44 8.01
N ALA A 36 -0.49 0.60 6.69
CA ALA A 36 0.77 0.97 6.08
C ALA A 36 0.59 1.92 4.89
N ARG A 37 1.48 2.91 4.78
CA ARG A 37 1.60 3.72 3.56
C ARG A 37 2.33 2.93 2.48
N VAL A 38 1.76 2.92 1.28
CA VAL A 38 2.33 2.21 0.14
C VAL A 38 2.86 3.22 -0.88
N VAL A 39 4.15 3.13 -1.17
CA VAL A 39 4.83 3.90 -2.21
C VAL A 39 5.11 2.99 -3.40
N ILE A 40 4.76 3.42 -4.62
CA ILE A 40 5.05 2.71 -5.86
C ILE A 40 6.09 3.50 -6.64
N VAL A 41 7.27 2.90 -6.81
CA VAL A 41 8.40 3.52 -7.51
C VAL A 41 8.39 3.15 -9.00
N GLY A 42 8.68 4.12 -9.87
CA GLY A 42 8.92 3.85 -11.29
C GLY A 42 7.68 3.43 -12.08
N SER A 43 6.49 3.82 -11.61
CA SER A 43 5.25 3.58 -12.36
C SER A 43 5.20 4.45 -13.62
N GLU A 44 4.83 3.85 -14.76
CA GLU A 44 4.49 4.60 -15.98
C GLU A 44 3.15 5.36 -15.87
N HIS A 45 2.36 5.07 -14.83
CA HIS A 45 1.03 5.61 -14.58
C HIS A 45 0.89 6.15 -13.14
N PRO A 46 1.68 7.17 -12.73
CA PRO A 46 1.65 7.71 -11.37
C PRO A 46 0.26 8.24 -10.97
N GLU A 47 -0.55 8.71 -11.94
CA GLU A 47 -1.93 9.14 -11.73
C GLU A 47 -2.85 7.99 -11.27
N VAL A 48 -2.60 6.77 -11.74
CA VAL A 48 -3.36 5.58 -11.33
C VAL A 48 -2.96 5.17 -9.91
N VAL A 49 -1.67 5.26 -9.58
CA VAL A 49 -1.16 5.02 -8.22
C VAL A 49 -1.83 5.97 -7.23
N ALA A 50 -1.80 7.27 -7.53
CA ALA A 50 -2.43 8.31 -6.72
C ALA A 50 -3.95 8.11 -6.61
N ALA A 51 -4.63 7.80 -7.72
CA ALA A 51 -6.06 7.48 -7.71
C ALA A 51 -6.39 6.24 -6.85
N CYS A 52 -5.44 5.34 -6.66
CA CYS A 52 -5.58 4.19 -5.77
C CYS A 52 -5.15 4.46 -4.32
N LYS A 53 -5.01 5.73 -3.91
CA LYS A 53 -4.66 6.16 -2.54
C LYS A 53 -3.25 5.73 -2.11
N MET A 54 -2.39 5.43 -3.07
CA MET A 54 -0.98 5.14 -2.87
C MET A 54 -0.15 6.35 -3.30
N THR A 55 1.13 6.38 -2.90
CA THR A 55 2.04 7.48 -3.26
C THR A 55 2.94 7.04 -4.43
N PRO A 56 2.91 7.71 -5.59
CA PRO A 56 3.91 7.47 -6.63
C PRO A 56 5.25 8.12 -6.26
N ALA A 57 6.35 7.49 -6.62
CA ALA A 57 7.69 8.07 -6.60
C ALA A 57 8.43 7.72 -7.90
N ALA A 58 9.29 8.60 -8.37
CA ALA A 58 10.08 8.37 -9.58
C ALA A 58 11.27 7.43 -9.32
N THR A 59 11.85 7.48 -8.13
CA THR A 59 13.08 6.74 -7.78
C THR A 59 13.01 6.10 -6.39
N MET A 60 13.89 5.12 -6.16
CA MET A 60 14.04 4.51 -4.84
C MET A 60 14.56 5.49 -3.79
N GLU A 61 15.47 6.39 -4.18
CA GLU A 61 16.00 7.46 -3.32
C GLU A 61 14.85 8.31 -2.76
N GLU A 62 14.01 8.84 -3.65
CA GLU A 62 12.85 9.65 -3.31
C GLU A 62 11.87 8.90 -2.39
N ALA A 63 11.61 7.61 -2.65
CA ALA A 63 10.72 6.81 -1.81
C ALA A 63 11.28 6.60 -0.39
N LEU A 64 12.60 6.40 -0.26
CA LEU A 64 13.25 6.26 1.04
C LEU A 64 13.32 7.60 1.78
N GLU A 65 13.54 8.71 1.08
CA GLU A 65 13.47 10.07 1.66
C GLU A 65 12.06 10.36 2.21
N MET A 66 11.01 9.99 1.48
CA MET A 66 9.63 10.09 1.96
C MET A 66 9.43 9.28 3.25
N ALA A 67 9.89 8.03 3.30
CA ALA A 67 9.79 7.20 4.50
C ALA A 67 10.58 7.78 5.67
N ALA A 68 11.80 8.25 5.43
CA ALA A 68 12.66 8.86 6.45
C ALA A 68 12.06 10.16 7.02
N SER A 69 11.37 10.95 6.20
CA SER A 69 10.70 12.18 6.64
C SER A 69 9.58 11.92 7.65
N GLU A 70 8.97 10.74 7.60
CA GLU A 70 7.83 10.35 8.44
C GLU A 70 8.24 9.49 9.64
N LEU A 71 9.11 8.51 9.42
CA LEU A 71 9.50 7.52 10.42
C LEU A 71 10.80 7.90 11.16
N GLY A 72 11.56 8.85 10.62
CA GLY A 72 12.86 9.26 11.12
C GLY A 72 14.03 8.78 10.23
N PRO A 73 15.22 9.39 10.37
CA PRO A 73 16.37 9.12 9.50
C PRO A 73 17.02 7.74 9.72
N GLU A 74 16.85 7.14 10.90
CA GLU A 74 17.39 5.82 11.22
C GLU A 74 16.35 4.73 10.95
N LEU A 75 16.17 4.39 9.67
CA LEU A 75 15.19 3.39 9.23
C LEU A 75 15.73 1.96 9.43
N ASP A 76 14.95 1.12 10.11
CA ASP A 76 15.10 -0.33 10.07
C ASP A 76 14.41 -0.89 8.81
N VAL A 77 15.20 -1.33 7.83
CA VAL A 77 14.69 -1.71 6.51
C VAL A 77 14.77 -3.21 6.28
N LEU A 78 13.62 -3.82 5.97
CA LEU A 78 13.54 -5.19 5.47
C LEU A 78 13.43 -5.20 3.94
N ILE A 79 14.42 -5.80 3.27
CA ILE A 79 14.43 -5.92 1.80
C ILE A 79 13.97 -7.33 1.40
N VAL A 80 12.96 -7.41 0.54
CA VAL A 80 12.45 -8.67 -0.04
C VAL A 80 12.55 -8.60 -1.58
N PRO A 81 13.67 -9.03 -2.19
CA PRO A 81 13.92 -8.85 -3.63
C PRO A 81 12.90 -9.57 -4.54
N HIS A 82 12.35 -10.69 -4.06
CA HIS A 82 11.42 -11.53 -4.82
C HIS A 82 10.14 -11.79 -4.02
N ALA A 83 9.34 -10.74 -3.80
CA ALA A 83 8.14 -10.79 -2.97
C ALA A 83 7.14 -11.89 -3.36
N LEU A 84 6.97 -12.15 -4.66
CA LEU A 84 6.04 -13.20 -5.15
C LEU A 84 6.54 -14.63 -4.89
N LEU A 85 7.83 -14.81 -4.61
CA LEU A 85 8.47 -16.11 -4.34
C LEU A 85 8.83 -16.28 -2.86
N THR A 86 8.47 -15.32 -2.02
CA THR A 86 8.84 -15.29 -0.60
C THR A 86 7.61 -15.38 0.27
N LEU A 87 7.60 -16.35 1.20
CA LEU A 87 6.57 -16.45 2.23
C LEU A 87 7.18 -16.05 3.58
N PRO A 88 6.91 -14.82 4.08
CA PRO A 88 7.41 -14.40 5.38
C PRO A 88 6.73 -15.20 6.49
N VAL A 89 7.52 -15.71 7.44
CA VAL A 89 7.04 -16.40 8.63
C VAL A 89 7.36 -15.52 9.84
N VAL A 90 6.31 -15.09 10.54
CA VAL A 90 6.47 -14.33 11.79
C VAL A 90 6.87 -15.30 12.90
N GLN A 91 8.01 -15.04 13.54
CA GLN A 91 8.40 -15.73 14.76
C GLN A 91 7.92 -14.91 15.95
N SER A 92 7.08 -15.50 16.79
CA SER A 92 6.81 -14.95 18.12
C SER A 92 8.08 -15.07 18.94
N VAL A 93 8.64 -13.93 19.33
CA VAL A 93 9.71 -13.82 20.33
C VAL A 93 9.09 -13.91 21.72
#